data_AF-A0A1J5ERY9-F1
#
_entry.id   AF-A0A1J5ERY9-F1
#
_cell.length_a   1.000
_cell.length_b   1.000
_cell.length_c   1.000
_cell.angle_alpha   90.00
_cell.angle_beta   90.00
_cell.angle_gamma   90.00
#
_symmetry.space_group_name_H-M   'P 1'
#
loop_
_entity.id
_entity.type
_entity.pdbx_description
1 polymer ?
#
loop_
_entity_poly.entity_id
_entity_poly.type
_entity_poly.pdbx_seq_one_letter_code
_entity_poly.pdbx_strand_id
1 'polypeptide(L)'
;MKSIFETLDFRTYLLEFYQEHKAANARFSWRVFSKKAGFTSPVFLKLLSEGKRNLGEASIDQVGEALELKDKELVFWHHLVLFNQANTAYLKQEHYLILRGMTGSIREFKIQQGFYDYYRFWYMPAIRELVTLYPFGVDFEQLGMSLIPSISAIEAKNAVQTLQRIGMIQKNKKGQWEQFQTAISSGTETDRLALIQYHKEMLRLSAEALDRFEKNDRFVSGMTLGVSKSCYDAILAETEAFRNRVLQLVHGDPHSDQVVQFSLQMVPIGAIPGHKLLQGKRRKL
;
A
#
# COMPACT_ATOMS: atom_id res chain seq x y z
N MET A 1 -17.18 -6.95 17.56
CA MET A 1 -16.65 -5.59 17.41
C MET A 1 -16.18 -5.39 15.98
N LYS A 2 -16.28 -4.17 15.44
CA LYS A 2 -15.74 -3.85 14.11
C LYS A 2 -14.22 -3.85 14.14
N SER A 3 -13.58 -4.06 12.99
CA SER A 3 -12.13 -3.92 12.89
C SER A 3 -11.71 -2.49 13.26
N ILE A 4 -10.56 -2.32 13.92
CA ILE A 4 -10.06 -0.97 14.27
C ILE A 4 -9.85 -0.12 13.00
N PHE A 5 -9.51 -0.77 11.88
CA PHE A 5 -9.34 -0.12 10.57
C PHE A 5 -10.64 0.44 9.97
N GLU A 6 -11.80 0.18 10.58
CA GLU A 6 -13.10 0.68 10.11
C GLU A 6 -13.61 1.89 10.90
N THR A 7 -12.88 2.34 11.92
CA THR A 7 -13.27 3.49 12.74
C THR A 7 -12.45 4.74 12.46
N LEU A 8 -13.09 5.89 12.60
CA LEU A 8 -12.44 7.21 12.66
C LEU A 8 -12.57 7.87 14.04
N ASP A 9 -13.16 7.16 15.01
CA ASP A 9 -13.31 7.62 16.39
C ASP A 9 -12.81 6.54 17.36
N PHE A 10 -11.68 6.84 18.03
CA PHE A 10 -11.08 5.93 19.00
C PHE A 10 -11.94 5.76 20.25
N ARG A 11 -12.76 6.75 20.61
CA ARG A 11 -13.61 6.71 21.82
C ARG A 11 -14.77 5.76 21.62
N THR A 12 -15.36 5.79 20.43
CA THR A 12 -16.39 4.83 20.01
C THR A 12 -15.81 3.41 20.03
N TYR A 13 -14.62 3.20 19.47
CA TYR A 13 -13.96 1.89 19.48
C TYR A 13 -13.68 1.37 20.90
N LEU A 14 -13.17 2.22 21.79
CA LEU A 14 -12.95 1.90 23.20
C LEU A 14 -14.24 1.47 23.91
N LEU A 15 -15.35 2.15 23.62
CA LEU A 15 -16.66 1.85 24.19
C LEU A 15 -17.21 0.52 23.69
N GLU A 16 -17.12 0.26 22.38
CA GLU A 16 -17.54 -1.01 21.76
C GLU A 16 -16.77 -2.20 22.34
N PHE A 17 -15.43 -2.07 22.45
CA PHE A 17 -14.58 -3.09 23.08
C PHE A 17 -15.03 -3.39 24.52
N TYR A 18 -15.30 -2.35 25.31
CA TYR A 18 -15.77 -2.51 26.68
C TYR A 18 -17.12 -3.24 26.75
N GLN A 19 -18.07 -2.86 25.90
CA GLN A 19 -19.42 -3.45 25.89
C GLN A 19 -19.37 -4.94 25.54
N GLU A 20 -18.55 -5.33 24.56
CA GLU A 20 -18.38 -6.72 24.16
C GLU A 20 -17.76 -7.56 25.29
N HIS A 21 -16.68 -7.09 25.90
CA HIS A 21 -16.05 -7.79 27.03
C HIS A 21 -16.95 -7.86 28.26
N LYS A 22 -17.77 -6.83 28.49
CA LYS A 22 -18.77 -6.83 29.58
C LYS A 22 -19.87 -7.85 29.34
N ALA A 23 -20.33 -7.98 28.10
CA ALA A 23 -21.33 -8.96 27.71
C ALA A 23 -20.79 -10.40 27.82
N ALA A 24 -19.53 -10.62 27.43
CA ALA A 24 -18.86 -11.92 27.54
C ALA A 24 -18.50 -12.30 28.98
N ASN A 25 -18.16 -11.32 29.82
CA ASN A 25 -17.75 -11.54 31.20
C ASN A 25 -18.35 -10.49 32.14
N ALA A 26 -19.32 -10.90 32.95
CA ALA A 26 -19.98 -10.03 33.92
C ALA A 26 -19.03 -9.39 34.95
N ARG A 27 -17.86 -9.98 35.20
CA ARG A 27 -16.82 -9.42 36.10
C ARG A 27 -15.97 -8.35 35.43
N PHE A 28 -15.98 -8.25 34.10
CA PHE A 28 -15.34 -7.15 33.41
C PHE A 28 -16.03 -5.83 33.80
N SER A 29 -15.25 -4.80 34.10
CA SER A 29 -15.76 -3.49 34.54
C SER A 29 -14.75 -2.42 34.19
N TRP A 30 -15.16 -1.15 34.18
CA TRP A 30 -14.25 -0.03 33.92
C TRP A 30 -13.03 -0.01 34.85
N ARG A 31 -13.20 -0.46 36.10
CA ARG A 31 -12.11 -0.63 37.06
C ARG A 31 -11.11 -1.69 36.62
N VAL A 32 -11.60 -2.86 36.19
CA VAL A 32 -10.76 -3.95 35.69
C VAL A 32 -10.03 -3.53 34.42
N PHE A 33 -10.74 -2.87 33.51
CA PHE A 33 -10.18 -2.41 32.24
C PHE A 33 -9.11 -1.33 32.46
N SER A 34 -9.39 -0.33 33.30
CA SER A 34 -8.42 0.73 33.62
C SER A 34 -7.17 0.16 34.31
N LYS A 35 -7.34 -0.83 35.19
CA LYS A 35 -6.21 -1.55 35.81
C LYS A 35 -5.40 -2.34 34.78
N LYS A 36 -6.06 -3.00 33.81
CA LYS A 36 -5.39 -3.72 32.70
C LYS A 36 -4.51 -2.77 31.88
N ALA A 37 -5.00 -1.55 31.63
CA ALA A 37 -4.26 -0.50 30.93
C ALA A 37 -3.24 0.25 31.81
N GLY A 38 -2.97 -0.21 33.04
CA GLY A 38 -1.95 0.40 33.92
C GLY A 38 -2.38 1.67 34.65
N PHE A 39 -3.65 2.06 34.61
CA PHE A 39 -4.12 3.27 35.30
C PHE A 39 -4.53 3.00 36.74
N THR A 40 -4.18 3.94 37.62
CA THR A 40 -4.61 3.97 39.02
C THR A 40 -6.08 4.39 39.16
N SER A 41 -6.57 5.27 38.28
CA SER A 41 -7.95 5.73 38.30
C SER A 41 -8.90 4.68 37.71
N PRO A 42 -9.90 4.19 38.47
CA PRO A 42 -10.78 3.11 38.05
C PRO A 42 -11.81 3.52 36.98
N VAL A 43 -11.93 4.82 36.69
CA VAL A 43 -12.92 5.37 35.75
C VAL A 43 -12.26 6.13 34.59
N PHE A 44 -10.93 6.12 34.48
CA PHE A 44 -10.23 6.90 33.46
C PHE A 44 -10.67 6.53 32.04
N LEU A 45 -10.70 5.23 31.72
CA LEU A 45 -11.13 4.76 30.40
C LEU A 45 -12.61 5.06 30.11
N LYS A 46 -13.45 5.11 31.14
CA LYS A 46 -14.86 5.54 30.99
C LYS A 46 -14.94 7.02 30.60
N LEU A 47 -14.20 7.87 31.32
CA LEU A 47 -14.14 9.31 31.02
C LEU A 47 -13.53 9.56 29.64
N LEU A 48 -12.58 8.72 29.22
CA LEU A 48 -12.00 8.73 27.88
C LEU A 48 -13.06 8.35 26.83
N SER A 49 -13.84 7.28 27.01
CA SER A 49 -14.92 6.96 26.05
C SER A 49 -16.00 8.05 25.97
N GLU A 50 -16.26 8.77 27.07
CA GLU A 50 -17.28 9.83 27.14
C GLU A 50 -16.78 11.18 26.62
N GLY A 51 -15.54 11.29 26.14
CA GLY A 51 -15.00 12.57 25.67
C GLY A 51 -14.54 13.53 26.77
N LYS A 52 -14.62 13.12 28.04
CA LYS A 52 -14.34 13.98 29.22
C LYS A 52 -12.85 14.07 29.58
N ARG A 53 -12.02 13.21 28.99
CA ARG A 53 -10.56 13.20 29.17
C ARG A 53 -9.88 12.91 27.85
N ASN A 54 -8.63 13.36 27.70
CA ASN A 54 -7.75 12.99 26.60
C ASN A 54 -6.72 11.95 27.07
N LEU A 55 -6.21 11.19 26.11
CA LEU A 55 -5.14 10.23 26.31
C LEU A 55 -3.81 10.92 26.03
N GLY A 56 -2.91 10.92 27.02
CA GLY A 56 -1.55 11.41 26.84
C GLY A 56 -0.74 10.46 25.98
N GLU A 57 0.21 11.00 25.21
CA GLU A 57 1.03 10.26 24.24
C GLU A 57 1.72 9.04 24.86
N ALA A 58 2.31 9.20 26.05
CA ALA A 58 2.97 8.13 26.80
C ALA A 58 2.05 6.96 27.23
N SER A 59 0.73 7.16 27.17
CA SER A 59 -0.27 6.16 27.55
C SER A 59 -1.05 5.61 26.36
N ILE A 60 -0.76 6.05 25.14
CA ILE A 60 -1.43 5.57 23.92
C ILE A 60 -1.20 4.06 23.77
N ASP A 61 0.06 3.64 23.82
CA ASP A 61 0.43 2.24 23.61
C ASP A 61 -0.09 1.34 24.74
N GLN A 62 -0.06 1.82 25.99
CA GLN A 62 -0.61 1.11 27.16
C GLN A 62 -2.11 0.79 26.99
N VAL A 63 -2.89 1.74 26.43
CA VAL A 63 -4.30 1.49 26.13
C VAL A 63 -4.47 0.57 24.94
N GLY A 64 -3.64 0.72 23.90
CA GLY A 64 -3.65 -0.16 22.72
C GLY A 64 -3.39 -1.62 23.08
N GLU A 65 -2.42 -1.88 23.96
CA GLU A 65 -2.12 -3.22 24.48
C GLU A 65 -3.27 -3.77 25.34
N ALA A 66 -3.90 -2.92 26.17
CA ALA A 66 -5.06 -3.34 26.96
C ALA A 66 -6.29 -3.68 26.10
N LEU A 67 -6.39 -3.06 24.92
CA LEU A 67 -7.32 -3.39 23.84
C LEU A 67 -6.92 -4.64 23.04
N GLU A 68 -5.80 -5.29 23.40
CA GLU A 68 -5.29 -6.52 22.77
C GLU A 68 -4.86 -6.34 21.31
N LEU A 69 -4.60 -5.09 20.89
CA LEU A 69 -4.12 -4.76 19.55
C LEU A 69 -2.66 -5.16 19.39
N LYS A 70 -2.28 -5.57 18.16
CA LYS A 70 -0.90 -5.96 17.85
C LYS A 70 -0.41 -5.38 16.53
N ASP A 71 0.91 -5.24 16.41
CA ASP A 71 1.60 -4.88 15.18
C ASP A 71 0.97 -3.65 14.48
N LYS A 72 0.37 -3.85 13.30
CA LYS A 72 -0.27 -2.81 12.50
C LYS A 72 -1.47 -2.16 13.20
N GLU A 73 -2.18 -2.89 14.06
CA GLU A 73 -3.33 -2.36 14.80
C GLU A 73 -2.89 -1.36 15.86
N LEU A 74 -1.73 -1.57 16.51
CA LEU A 74 -1.17 -0.62 17.47
C LEU A 74 -0.74 0.67 16.78
N VAL A 75 -0.07 0.55 15.63
CA VAL A 75 0.29 1.73 14.82
C VAL A 75 -0.97 2.48 14.39
N PHE A 76 -2.02 1.78 13.97
CA PHE A 76 -3.28 2.40 13.57
C PHE A 76 -3.95 3.13 14.74
N TRP A 77 -4.05 2.45 15.89
CA TRP A 77 -4.56 3.02 17.13
C TRP A 77 -3.84 4.30 17.50
N HIS A 78 -2.51 4.31 17.40
CA HIS A 78 -1.70 5.47 17.72
C HIS A 78 -2.08 6.67 16.86
N HIS A 79 -2.11 6.50 15.54
CA HIS A 79 -2.53 7.56 14.62
C HIS A 79 -4.01 7.95 14.78
N LEU A 80 -4.87 7.02 15.19
CA LEU A 80 -6.31 7.28 15.40
C LEU A 80 -6.52 8.21 16.59
N VAL A 81 -5.81 7.96 17.68
CA VAL A 81 -5.82 8.81 18.87
C VAL A 81 -5.28 10.20 18.54
N LEU A 82 -4.13 10.29 17.86
CA LEU A 82 -3.54 11.59 17.49
C LEU A 82 -4.43 12.38 16.52
N PHE A 83 -5.03 11.71 15.53
CA PHE A 83 -6.01 12.31 14.62
C PHE A 83 -7.20 12.92 15.35
N ASN A 84 -7.76 12.20 16.33
CA ASN A 84 -8.93 12.65 17.09
C ASN A 84 -8.60 13.77 18.10
N GLN A 85 -7.36 13.84 18.59
CA GLN A 85 -6.93 14.82 19.60
C GLN A 85 -6.08 15.97 19.01
N ALA A 86 -5.94 16.04 17.69
CA ALA A 86 -5.16 17.07 17.02
C ALA A 86 -5.73 18.49 17.22
N ASN A 87 -4.86 19.42 17.64
CA ASN A 87 -5.24 20.81 17.93
C ASN A 87 -5.17 21.75 16.72
N THR A 88 -4.62 21.28 15.59
CA THR A 88 -4.49 22.06 14.35
C THR A 88 -5.02 21.26 13.17
N ALA A 89 -5.55 21.97 12.16
CA ALA A 89 -5.99 21.35 10.91
C ALA A 89 -4.83 20.62 10.20
N TYR A 90 -3.61 21.16 10.31
CA TYR A 90 -2.41 20.56 9.76
C TYR A 90 -2.12 19.18 10.38
N LEU A 91 -1.99 19.08 11.71
CA LEU A 91 -1.73 17.81 12.40
C LEU A 91 -2.87 16.81 12.17
N LYS A 92 -4.12 17.30 12.17
CA LYS A 92 -5.29 16.48 11.88
C LYS A 92 -5.22 15.88 10.49
N GLN A 93 -4.83 16.66 9.48
CA GLN A 93 -4.65 16.18 8.11
C GLN A 93 -3.50 15.17 8.01
N GLU A 94 -2.36 15.39 8.68
CA GLU A 94 -1.23 14.45 8.68
C GLU A 94 -1.62 13.07 9.21
N HIS A 95 -2.25 13.00 10.38
CA HIS A 95 -2.67 11.71 10.95
C HIS A 95 -3.83 11.09 10.14
N TYR A 96 -4.73 11.90 9.57
CA TYR A 96 -5.79 11.40 8.70
C TYR A 96 -5.23 10.70 7.44
N LEU A 97 -4.19 11.26 6.82
CA LEU A 97 -3.54 10.64 5.66
C LEU A 97 -2.90 9.30 6.01
N ILE A 98 -2.29 9.19 7.18
CA ILE A 98 -1.69 7.93 7.66
C ILE A 98 -2.79 6.90 7.92
N LEU A 99 -3.85 7.27 8.63
CA LEU A 99 -5.01 6.40 8.85
C LEU A 99 -5.60 5.91 7.53
N ARG A 100 -5.83 6.81 6.58
CA ARG A 100 -6.33 6.47 5.24
C ARG A 100 -5.42 5.47 4.52
N GLY A 101 -4.10 5.66 4.60
CA GLY A 101 -3.11 4.73 4.05
C GLY A 101 -3.13 3.35 4.72
N MET A 102 -3.56 3.26 5.98
CA MET A 102 -3.65 2.02 6.74
C MET A 102 -5.03 1.35 6.68
N THR A 103 -6.12 2.12 6.53
CA THR A 103 -7.46 1.62 6.16
C THR A 103 -7.52 1.15 4.71
N GLY A 104 -6.55 1.61 3.91
CA GLY A 104 -6.31 1.18 2.54
C GLY A 104 -5.68 -0.21 2.46
N SER A 105 -6.21 -1.18 3.20
CA SER A 105 -6.35 -2.49 2.57
C SER A 105 -7.33 -2.27 1.44
N ILE A 106 -6.80 -2.05 0.22
CA ILE A 106 -7.42 -2.62 -0.97
C ILE A 106 -7.93 -3.97 -0.49
N ARG A 107 -9.26 -4.16 -0.46
CA ARG A 107 -9.86 -5.44 -0.08
C ARG A 107 -8.97 -6.49 -0.72
N GLU A 108 -8.25 -7.25 0.11
CA GLU A 108 -7.49 -8.38 -0.38
C GLU A 108 -8.55 -9.39 -0.78
N PHE A 109 -9.14 -9.18 -1.97
CA PHE A 109 -9.99 -10.15 -2.59
C PHE A 109 -9.08 -11.36 -2.81
N LYS A 110 -9.33 -12.42 -2.06
CA LYS A 110 -8.51 -13.62 -2.18
C LYS A 110 -8.99 -14.39 -3.42
N ILE A 111 -8.07 -14.47 -4.39
CA ILE A 111 -7.93 -15.43 -5.50
C ILE A 111 -8.79 -15.20 -6.77
N GLN A 112 -8.14 -14.65 -7.80
CA GLN A 112 -8.32 -15.05 -9.21
C GLN A 112 -6.98 -15.48 -9.83
N GLN A 113 -7.04 -16.34 -10.85
CA GLN A 113 -5.90 -16.79 -11.66
C GLN A 113 -5.38 -15.67 -12.57
N GLY A 114 -4.12 -15.77 -13.04
CA GLY A 114 -3.57 -14.84 -14.04
C GLY A 114 -2.41 -13.97 -13.59
N PHE A 115 -1.86 -14.20 -12.38
CA PHE A 115 -0.68 -13.48 -11.89
C PHE A 115 0.50 -13.58 -12.86
N TYR A 116 0.87 -14.80 -13.26
CA TYR A 116 1.88 -15.02 -14.28
C TYR A 116 1.59 -14.22 -15.56
N ASP A 117 0.39 -14.34 -16.12
CA ASP A 117 0.03 -13.66 -17.38
C ASP A 117 0.11 -12.13 -17.26
N TYR A 118 -0.26 -11.59 -16.10
CA TYR A 118 -0.21 -10.15 -15.82
C TYR A 118 1.22 -9.60 -15.71
N TYR A 119 2.14 -10.36 -15.10
CA TYR A 119 3.53 -9.92 -14.90
C TYR A 119 4.51 -10.48 -15.94
N ARG A 120 4.05 -11.34 -16.86
CA ARG A 120 4.89 -11.97 -17.89
C ARG A 120 5.57 -10.95 -18.80
N PHE A 121 4.86 -9.87 -19.16
CA PHE A 121 5.36 -8.83 -20.03
C PHE A 121 5.24 -7.46 -19.38
N TRP A 122 6.26 -6.62 -19.58
CA TRP A 122 6.36 -5.30 -18.98
C TRP A 122 5.17 -4.39 -19.32
N TYR A 123 4.62 -4.55 -20.53
CA TYR A 123 3.57 -3.70 -21.06
C TYR A 123 2.17 -4.07 -20.55
N MET A 124 1.99 -5.18 -19.83
CA MET A 124 0.66 -5.63 -19.39
C MET A 124 0.00 -4.64 -18.42
N PRO A 125 0.66 -4.17 -17.33
CA PRO A 125 0.12 -3.10 -16.50
C PRO A 125 -0.04 -1.79 -17.26
N ALA A 126 0.90 -1.42 -18.13
CA ALA A 126 0.84 -0.18 -18.89
C ALA A 126 -0.38 -0.14 -19.84
N ILE A 127 -0.69 -1.25 -20.51
CA ILE A 127 -1.87 -1.37 -21.37
C ILE A 127 -3.15 -1.34 -20.55
N ARG A 128 -3.18 -1.96 -19.35
CA ARG A 128 -4.33 -1.89 -18.44
C ARG A 128 -4.71 -0.45 -18.11
N GLU A 129 -3.72 0.42 -17.89
CA GLU A 129 -3.96 1.85 -17.67
C GLU A 129 -4.33 2.56 -18.99
N LEU A 130 -3.48 2.48 -20.01
CA LEU A 130 -3.62 3.22 -21.27
C LEU A 130 -4.96 2.96 -21.97
N VAL A 131 -5.40 1.70 -22.03
CA VAL A 131 -6.62 1.32 -22.75
C VAL A 131 -7.89 1.97 -22.17
N THR A 132 -7.79 2.47 -20.93
CA THR A 132 -8.88 3.18 -20.24
C THR A 132 -8.76 4.70 -20.29
N LEU A 133 -7.57 5.24 -20.57
CA LEU A 133 -7.35 6.67 -20.72
C LEU A 133 -7.91 7.20 -22.04
N TYR A 134 -7.79 6.42 -23.11
CA TYR A 134 -8.26 6.81 -24.44
C TYR A 134 -9.15 5.74 -25.07
N PRO A 135 -10.15 6.14 -25.88
CA PRO A 135 -11.07 5.23 -26.53
C PRO A 135 -10.44 4.56 -27.77
N PHE A 136 -9.35 3.80 -27.59
CA PHE A 136 -8.64 3.12 -28.68
C PHE A 136 -9.51 2.11 -29.45
N GLY A 137 -10.56 1.56 -28.82
CA GLY A 137 -11.50 0.66 -29.46
C GLY A 137 -10.84 -0.63 -29.97
N VAL A 138 -10.62 -0.72 -31.29
CA VAL A 138 -9.95 -1.82 -31.99
C VAL A 138 -8.63 -1.40 -32.67
N ASP A 139 -8.19 -0.16 -32.47
CA ASP A 139 -6.93 0.35 -33.00
C ASP A 139 -5.75 -0.04 -32.11
N PHE A 140 -5.32 -1.29 -32.29
CA PHE A 140 -4.20 -1.84 -31.53
C PHE A 140 -2.84 -1.31 -32.00
N GLU A 141 -2.75 -0.75 -33.20
CA GLU A 141 -1.54 -0.11 -33.70
C GLU A 141 -1.30 1.20 -32.94
N GLN A 142 -2.32 2.05 -32.85
CA GLN A 142 -2.25 3.28 -32.06
C GLN A 142 -1.97 3.00 -30.59
N LEU A 143 -2.61 1.98 -29.99
CA LEU A 143 -2.35 1.57 -28.61
C LEU A 143 -0.89 1.13 -28.41
N GLY A 144 -0.35 0.33 -29.32
CA GLY A 144 1.04 -0.14 -29.26
C GLY A 144 2.07 0.99 -29.43
N MET A 145 1.79 1.96 -30.32
CA MET A 145 2.61 3.15 -30.53
C MET A 145 2.55 4.15 -29.37
N SER A 146 1.48 4.13 -28.58
CA SER A 146 1.31 5.02 -27.42
C SER A 146 2.16 4.60 -26.22
N LEU A 147 2.75 3.41 -26.26
CA LEU A 147 3.72 2.95 -25.27
C LEU A 147 5.12 3.46 -25.58
N ILE A 148 5.91 3.69 -24.52
CA ILE A 148 7.31 4.08 -24.65
C ILE A 148 8.16 3.08 -23.82
N PRO A 149 8.92 2.17 -24.45
CA PRO A 149 9.04 1.95 -25.90
C PRO A 149 7.77 1.35 -26.52
N SER A 150 7.56 1.59 -27.82
CA SER A 150 6.41 1.07 -28.55
C SER A 150 6.46 -0.45 -28.69
N ILE A 151 5.29 -1.07 -28.77
CA ILE A 151 5.13 -2.50 -29.07
C ILE A 151 4.33 -2.68 -30.37
N SER A 152 4.36 -3.89 -30.94
CA SER A 152 3.59 -4.20 -32.14
C SER A 152 2.08 -4.23 -31.87
N ALA A 153 1.28 -3.98 -32.91
CA ALA A 153 -0.18 -4.10 -32.85
C ALA A 153 -0.65 -5.51 -32.41
N ILE A 154 0.12 -6.55 -32.77
CA ILE A 154 -0.16 -7.94 -32.37
C ILE A 154 0.04 -8.11 -30.86
N GLU A 155 1.13 -7.57 -30.29
CA GLU A 155 1.37 -7.60 -28.85
C GLU A 155 0.29 -6.81 -28.09
N ALA A 156 -0.07 -5.62 -28.56
CA ALA A 156 -1.12 -4.81 -27.96
C ALA A 156 -2.48 -5.54 -27.98
N LYS A 157 -2.85 -6.14 -29.11
CA LYS A 157 -4.08 -6.95 -29.23
C LYS A 157 -4.08 -8.15 -28.27
N ASN A 158 -2.99 -8.91 -28.24
CA ASN A 158 -2.85 -10.08 -27.36
C ASN A 158 -2.90 -9.68 -25.88
N ALA A 159 -2.32 -8.53 -25.53
CA ALA A 159 -2.36 -8.00 -24.17
C ALA A 159 -3.79 -7.63 -23.74
N VAL A 160 -4.53 -6.88 -24.56
CA VAL A 160 -5.93 -6.52 -24.28
C VAL A 160 -6.79 -7.77 -24.12
N GLN A 161 -6.65 -8.75 -25.02
CA GLN A 161 -7.37 -10.02 -24.92
C GLN A 161 -7.00 -10.80 -23.65
N THR A 162 -5.73 -10.81 -23.27
CA THR A 162 -5.26 -11.46 -22.04
C THR A 162 -5.80 -10.77 -20.81
N LEU A 163 -5.69 -9.44 -20.72
CA LEU A 163 -6.20 -8.63 -19.61
C LEU A 163 -7.72 -8.80 -19.45
N GLN A 164 -8.46 -8.87 -20.54
CA GLN A 164 -9.90 -9.16 -20.51
C GLN A 164 -10.16 -10.58 -19.98
N ARG A 165 -9.43 -11.59 -20.49
CA ARG A 165 -9.58 -13.00 -20.08
C ARG A 165 -9.29 -13.21 -18.59
N ILE A 166 -8.27 -12.54 -18.04
CA ILE A 166 -7.92 -12.63 -16.61
C ILE A 166 -8.69 -11.61 -15.74
N GLY A 167 -9.67 -10.89 -16.31
CA GLY A 167 -10.56 -10.02 -15.56
C GLY A 167 -9.94 -8.71 -15.06
N MET A 168 -8.89 -8.18 -15.69
CA MET A 168 -8.32 -6.86 -15.34
C MET A 168 -9.05 -5.69 -16.01
N ILE A 169 -9.66 -5.93 -17.16
CA ILE A 169 -10.42 -4.94 -17.92
C ILE A 169 -11.71 -5.56 -18.46
N GLN A 170 -12.73 -4.73 -18.64
CA GLN A 170 -13.98 -5.13 -19.27
C GLN A 170 -14.54 -4.00 -20.12
N LYS A 171 -15.52 -4.30 -20.99
CA LYS A 171 -16.25 -3.26 -21.72
C LYS A 171 -17.44 -2.79 -20.91
N ASN A 172 -17.58 -1.47 -20.79
CA ASN A 172 -18.75 -0.84 -20.19
C ASN A 172 -19.97 -0.87 -21.14
N LYS A 173 -21.12 -0.34 -20.69
CA LYS A 173 -22.36 -0.29 -21.49
C LYS A 173 -22.23 0.51 -22.80
N LYS A 174 -21.23 1.40 -22.89
CA LYS A 174 -20.92 2.20 -24.09
C LYS A 174 -19.89 1.53 -25.01
N GLY A 175 -19.45 0.31 -24.69
CA GLY A 175 -18.44 -0.43 -25.45
C GLY A 175 -17.00 0.03 -25.24
N GLN A 176 -16.76 0.95 -24.31
CA GLN A 176 -15.42 1.44 -23.95
C GLN A 176 -14.79 0.54 -22.89
N TRP A 177 -13.46 0.44 -22.88
CA TRP A 177 -12.74 -0.31 -21.86
C TRP A 177 -12.75 0.42 -20.52
N GLU A 178 -13.01 -0.31 -19.45
CA GLU A 178 -12.88 0.15 -18.07
C GLU A 178 -12.06 -0.86 -17.26
N GLN A 179 -11.39 -0.37 -16.23
CA GLN A 179 -10.68 -1.23 -15.31
C GLN A 179 -11.69 -2.03 -14.49
N PHE A 180 -11.44 -3.32 -14.34
CA PHE A 180 -12.19 -4.16 -13.43
C PHE A 180 -11.34 -4.46 -12.19
N GLN A 181 -11.93 -4.30 -11.00
CA GLN A 181 -11.23 -4.62 -9.76
C GLN A 181 -11.19 -6.13 -9.56
N THR A 182 -10.07 -6.71 -9.95
CA THR A 182 -9.72 -8.09 -9.64
C THR A 182 -8.45 -8.07 -8.79
N ALA A 183 -8.47 -8.75 -7.65
CA ALA A 183 -7.25 -8.96 -6.90
C ALA A 183 -6.41 -10.07 -7.54
N ILE A 184 -5.14 -9.75 -7.78
CA ILE A 184 -4.16 -10.66 -8.35
C ILE A 184 -3.45 -11.38 -7.20
N SER A 185 -3.54 -12.71 -7.15
CA SER A 185 -2.85 -13.50 -6.13
C SER A 185 -1.66 -14.24 -6.74
N SER A 186 -0.47 -14.07 -6.15
CA SER A 186 0.67 -14.96 -6.40
C SER A 186 0.56 -16.22 -5.56
N GLY A 187 1.00 -17.38 -6.05
CA GLY A 187 1.05 -18.59 -5.22
C GLY A 187 2.00 -19.67 -5.70
N THR A 188 2.61 -19.52 -6.88
CA THR A 188 3.47 -20.54 -7.48
C THR A 188 4.92 -20.07 -7.66
N GLU A 189 5.86 -21.00 -7.85
CA GLU A 189 7.24 -20.65 -8.19
C GLU A 189 7.33 -19.91 -9.53
N THR A 190 6.46 -20.26 -10.48
CA THR A 190 6.34 -19.58 -11.78
C THR A 190 5.91 -18.13 -11.62
N ASP A 191 5.01 -17.82 -10.68
CA ASP A 191 4.60 -16.45 -10.36
C ASP A 191 5.77 -15.63 -9.83
N ARG A 192 6.57 -16.22 -8.94
CA ARG A 192 7.77 -15.58 -8.39
C ARG A 192 8.78 -15.23 -9.48
N LEU A 193 9.02 -16.15 -10.41
CA LEU A 193 9.93 -15.93 -11.54
C LEU A 193 9.42 -14.82 -12.46
N ALA A 194 8.13 -14.79 -12.77
CA ALA A 194 7.52 -13.73 -13.57
C ALA A 194 7.66 -12.36 -12.88
N LEU A 195 7.43 -12.28 -11.58
CA LEU A 195 7.59 -11.03 -10.82
C LEU A 195 9.05 -10.54 -10.82
N ILE A 196 10.01 -11.45 -10.63
CA ILE A 196 11.44 -11.10 -10.70
C ILE A 196 11.79 -10.58 -12.11
N GLN A 197 11.30 -11.25 -13.16
CA GLN A 197 11.55 -10.83 -14.54
C GLN A 197 10.90 -9.47 -14.82
N TYR A 198 9.67 -9.26 -14.37
CA TYR A 198 8.96 -7.98 -14.48
C TYR A 198 9.79 -6.84 -13.87
N HIS A 199 10.27 -6.99 -12.63
CA HIS A 199 11.09 -5.96 -11.99
C HIS A 199 12.42 -5.70 -12.71
N LYS A 200 13.05 -6.73 -13.31
CA LYS A 200 14.23 -6.53 -14.16
C LYS A 200 13.90 -5.70 -15.40
N GLU A 201 12.77 -5.95 -16.05
CA GLU A 201 12.32 -5.13 -17.18
C GLU A 201 12.03 -3.70 -16.75
N MET A 202 11.38 -3.47 -15.61
CA MET A 202 11.14 -2.12 -15.09
C MET A 202 12.45 -1.36 -14.82
N LEU A 203 13.46 -2.05 -14.28
CA LEU A 203 14.80 -1.47 -14.08
C LEU A 203 15.49 -1.17 -15.41
N ARG A 204 15.39 -2.06 -16.40
CA ARG A 204 15.91 -1.83 -17.75
C ARG A 204 15.26 -0.61 -18.38
N LEU A 205 13.94 -0.50 -18.34
CA LEU A 205 13.19 0.65 -18.84
C LEU A 205 13.57 1.94 -18.12
N SER A 206 13.79 1.89 -16.80
CA SER A 206 14.23 3.04 -16.00
C SER A 206 15.65 3.50 -16.37
N ALA A 207 16.55 2.55 -16.64
CA ALA A 207 17.90 2.86 -17.11
C ALA A 207 17.87 3.51 -18.50
N GLU A 208 17.12 2.94 -19.45
CA GLU A 208 16.97 3.49 -20.80
C GLU A 208 16.23 4.84 -20.82
N ALA A 209 15.38 5.11 -19.82
CA ALA A 209 14.73 6.41 -19.67
C ALA A 209 15.74 7.55 -19.46
N LEU A 210 16.95 7.26 -18.95
CA LEU A 210 18.01 8.26 -18.82
C LEU A 210 18.43 8.85 -20.16
N ASP A 211 18.38 8.04 -21.21
CA ASP A 211 18.75 8.40 -22.58
C ASP A 211 17.53 8.85 -23.41
N ARG A 212 16.35 8.29 -23.14
CA ARG A 212 15.12 8.59 -23.91
C ARG A 212 14.44 9.92 -23.55
N PHE A 213 14.57 10.37 -22.30
CA PHE A 213 13.83 11.52 -21.80
C PHE A 213 14.76 12.61 -21.28
N GLU A 214 14.38 13.88 -21.53
CA GLU A 214 15.03 15.02 -20.92
C GLU A 214 14.84 15.03 -19.39
N LYS A 215 15.69 15.77 -18.68
CA LYS A 215 15.67 15.84 -17.21
C LYS A 215 14.31 16.26 -16.63
N ASN A 216 13.53 17.07 -17.35
CA ASN A 216 12.23 17.55 -16.87
C ASN A 216 11.10 16.52 -17.06
N ASP A 217 11.30 15.52 -17.93
CA ASP A 217 10.32 14.48 -18.25
C ASP A 217 10.59 13.16 -17.52
N ARG A 218 11.62 13.12 -16.68
CA ARG A 218 11.96 11.96 -15.84
C ARG A 218 12.40 12.38 -14.44
N PHE A 219 12.00 11.60 -13.45
CA PHE A 219 12.48 11.77 -12.09
C PHE A 219 13.46 10.65 -11.71
N VAL A 220 14.73 10.99 -11.54
CA VAL A 220 15.76 10.07 -11.05
C VAL A 220 16.53 10.72 -9.92
N SER A 221 16.42 10.14 -8.73
CA SER A 221 17.10 10.59 -7.51
C SER A 221 17.70 9.39 -6.81
N GLY A 222 18.88 9.55 -6.22
CA GLY A 222 19.62 8.47 -5.59
C GLY A 222 20.55 8.98 -4.49
N MET A 223 20.78 8.14 -3.49
CA MET A 223 21.65 8.40 -2.35
C MET A 223 22.44 7.13 -2.03
N THR A 224 23.70 7.26 -1.62
CA THR A 224 24.49 6.16 -1.08
C THR A 224 24.73 6.42 0.40
N LEU A 225 24.23 5.53 1.26
CA LEU A 225 24.17 5.75 2.71
C LEU A 225 24.78 4.55 3.46
N GLY A 226 25.60 4.83 4.47
CA GLY A 226 25.97 3.86 5.48
C GLY A 226 24.93 3.88 6.61
N VAL A 227 24.23 2.76 6.83
CA VAL A 227 23.14 2.68 7.81
C VAL A 227 23.30 1.46 8.71
N SER A 228 22.84 1.59 9.96
CA SER A 228 22.63 0.44 10.85
C SER A 228 21.41 -0.37 10.40
N LYS A 229 21.25 -1.59 10.92
CA LYS A 229 20.04 -2.41 10.69
C LYS A 229 18.76 -1.70 11.14
N SER A 230 18.76 -1.07 12.32
CA SER A 230 17.60 -0.32 12.82
C SER A 230 17.24 0.88 11.95
N CYS A 231 18.24 1.61 11.45
CA CYS A 231 18.03 2.72 10.53
C CYS A 231 17.49 2.23 9.17
N TYR A 232 18.00 1.10 8.65
CA TYR A 232 17.47 0.45 7.46
C TYR A 232 15.97 0.11 7.60
N ASP A 233 15.58 -0.47 8.74
CA ASP A 233 14.19 -0.84 9.00
C ASP A 233 13.27 0.39 9.12
N ALA A 234 13.76 1.49 9.70
CA ALA A 234 13.04 2.76 9.74
C ALA A 234 12.84 3.37 8.34
N ILE A 235 13.87 3.36 7.49
CA ILE A 235 13.78 3.83 6.09
C ILE A 235 12.77 2.99 5.30
N LEU A 236 12.75 1.66 5.54
CA LEU A 236 11.79 0.77 4.89
C LEU A 236 10.34 1.15 5.27
N ALA A 237 10.07 1.37 6.55
CA ALA A 237 8.75 1.78 7.03
C ALA A 237 8.30 3.13 6.42
N GLU A 238 9.18 4.12 6.35
CA GLU A 238 8.90 5.41 5.70
C GLU A 238 8.63 5.26 4.20
N THR A 239 9.38 4.38 3.53
CA THR A 239 9.19 4.08 2.10
C THR A 239 7.82 3.45 1.84
N GLU A 240 7.38 2.54 2.71
CA GLU A 240 6.03 1.95 2.64
C GLU A 240 4.94 2.99 2.88
N ALA A 241 5.11 3.85 3.89
CA ALA A 241 4.18 4.94 4.17
C ALA A 241 4.08 5.91 2.99
N PHE A 242 5.21 6.27 2.39
CA PHE A 242 5.27 7.10 1.19
C PHE A 242 4.54 6.46 0.02
N ARG A 243 4.76 5.16 -0.26
CA ARG A 243 4.05 4.42 -1.31
C ARG A 243 2.54 4.49 -1.11
N ASN A 244 2.06 4.32 0.12
CA ASN A 244 0.63 4.41 0.44
C ASN A 244 0.08 5.82 0.19
N ARG A 245 0.84 6.88 0.52
CA ARG A 245 0.46 8.25 0.19
C ARG A 245 0.36 8.48 -1.33
N VAL A 246 1.29 7.94 -2.13
CA VAL A 246 1.23 8.00 -3.60
C VAL A 246 -0.03 7.32 -4.12
N LEU A 247 -0.38 6.12 -3.61
CA LEU A 247 -1.62 5.44 -3.99
C LEU A 247 -2.87 6.27 -3.70
N GLN A 248 -2.88 7.05 -2.60
CA GLN A 248 -3.99 7.96 -2.30
C GLN A 248 -4.06 9.15 -3.26
N LEU A 249 -2.91 9.70 -3.67
CA LEU A 249 -2.86 10.76 -4.68
C LEU A 249 -3.49 10.28 -6.00
N VAL A 250 -3.11 9.08 -6.47
CA VAL A 250 -3.67 8.50 -7.70
C VAL A 250 -5.17 8.22 -7.57
N HIS A 251 -5.64 7.67 -6.44
CA HIS A 251 -7.07 7.47 -6.22
C HIS A 251 -7.88 8.79 -6.18
N GLY A 252 -7.23 9.89 -5.80
CA GLY A 252 -7.81 11.22 -5.79
C GLY A 252 -7.76 11.94 -7.15
N ASP A 253 -7.16 11.33 -8.17
CA ASP A 253 -7.02 11.88 -9.52
C ASP A 253 -7.92 11.13 -10.53
N PRO A 254 -9.20 11.53 -10.69
CA PRO A 254 -10.13 10.87 -11.59
C PRO A 254 -9.89 11.18 -13.08
N HIS A 255 -8.95 12.09 -13.39
CA HIS A 255 -8.72 12.62 -14.74
C HIS A 255 -7.27 12.45 -15.17
N SER A 256 -6.67 11.30 -14.87
CA SER A 256 -5.33 10.98 -15.33
C SER A 256 -5.26 11.03 -16.87
N ASP A 257 -4.18 11.61 -17.38
CA ASP A 257 -3.91 11.79 -18.81
C ASP A 257 -2.59 11.13 -19.24
N GLN A 258 -1.87 10.52 -18.30
CA GLN A 258 -0.58 9.91 -18.50
C GLN A 258 -0.44 8.61 -17.69
N VAL A 259 0.37 7.69 -18.21
CA VAL A 259 0.73 6.44 -17.51
C VAL A 259 2.21 6.50 -17.17
N VAL A 260 2.52 6.40 -15.87
CA VAL A 260 3.89 6.45 -15.37
C VAL A 260 4.24 5.16 -14.63
N GLN A 261 5.44 4.65 -14.86
CA GLN A 261 6.01 3.60 -14.04
C GLN A 261 6.79 4.22 -12.88
N PHE A 262 6.23 4.16 -11.68
CA PHE A 262 6.91 4.62 -10.46
C PHE A 262 7.61 3.44 -9.76
N SER A 263 8.92 3.55 -9.56
CA SER A 263 9.71 2.49 -8.90
C SER A 263 10.65 3.09 -7.86
N LEU A 264 10.70 2.46 -6.67
CA LEU A 264 11.67 2.76 -5.62
C LEU A 264 12.46 1.48 -5.34
N GLN A 265 13.79 1.58 -5.36
CA GLN A 265 14.66 0.45 -5.05
C GLN A 265 15.65 0.82 -3.95
N MET A 266 15.69 -0.02 -2.91
CA MET A 266 16.73 -0.01 -1.89
C MET A 266 17.43 -1.36 -1.95
N VAL A 267 18.69 -1.36 -2.41
CA VAL A 267 19.47 -2.57 -2.61
C VAL A 267 20.81 -2.48 -1.88
N PRO A 268 21.24 -3.54 -1.17
CA PRO A 268 22.58 -3.58 -0.62
C PRO A 268 23.61 -3.58 -1.75
N ILE A 269 24.50 -2.58 -1.75
CA ILE A 269 25.66 -2.50 -2.66
C ILE A 269 26.98 -2.81 -1.95
N GLY A 270 26.92 -3.10 -0.65
CA GLY A 270 28.03 -3.55 0.18
C GLY A 270 27.73 -4.91 0.83
N ALA A 271 28.76 -5.54 1.39
CA ALA A 271 28.59 -6.81 2.11
C ALA A 271 27.73 -6.60 3.36
N ILE A 272 26.74 -7.47 3.56
CA ILE A 272 25.97 -7.53 4.81
C ILE A 272 26.56 -8.67 5.66
N PRO A 273 27.13 -8.39 6.85
CA PRO A 273 27.67 -9.42 7.73
C PRO A 273 26.65 -10.52 8.02
N GLY A 274 27.08 -11.79 7.91
CA GLY A 274 26.23 -12.95 8.18
C GLY A 274 25.24 -13.34 7.06
N HIS A 275 25.11 -12.55 6.00
CA HIS A 275 24.24 -12.89 4.86
C HIS A 275 25.00 -13.63 3.76
N LYS A 276 24.46 -14.78 3.32
CA LYS A 276 24.95 -15.49 2.12
C LYS A 276 24.26 -14.92 0.88
N LEU A 277 25.04 -14.51 -0.10
CA LEU A 277 24.51 -14.16 -1.42
C LEU A 277 23.92 -15.41 -2.08
N LEU A 278 22.72 -15.26 -2.66
CA LEU A 278 22.10 -16.26 -3.53
C LEU A 278 22.87 -16.25 -4.85
N GLN A 279 23.97 -17.00 -4.91
CA GLN A 279 24.90 -17.20 -6.03
C GLN A 279 24.84 -16.17 -7.18
N GLY A 280 25.69 -15.14 -7.11
CA GLY A 280 26.18 -14.42 -8.28
C GLY A 280 27.64 -14.78 -8.51
N LYS A 281 28.00 -15.27 -9.70
CA LYS A 281 29.39 -15.52 -10.10
C LYS A 281 30.25 -14.33 -9.68
N ARG A 282 31.19 -14.52 -8.75
CA ARG A 282 32.22 -13.52 -8.47
C ARG A 282 32.89 -13.19 -9.81
N ARG A 283 32.75 -11.96 -10.30
CA ARG A 283 33.74 -11.43 -11.24
C ARG A 283 35.04 -11.42 -10.46
N LYS A 284 35.99 -12.28 -10.86
CA LYS A 284 37.38 -12.12 -10.44
C LYS A 284 37.78 -10.72 -10.89
N LEU A 285 38.10 -9.86 -9.92
CA LEU A 285 38.87 -8.66 -10.16
C LEU A 285 40.28 -9.08 -10.59
#